data_AF-A0A2D1U8P7-F1
#
_entry.id   AF-A0A2D1U8P7-F1
#
_cell.length_a   1.000
_cell.length_b   1.000
_cell.length_c   1.000
_cell.angle_alpha   90.00
_cell.angle_beta   90.00
_cell.angle_gamma   90.00
#
_symmetry.space_group_name_H-M   'P 1'
#
loop_
_entity.id
_entity.type
_entity.pdbx_description
1 polymer ?
#
loop_
_entity_poly.entity_id
_entity_poly.type
_entity_poly.pdbx_seq_one_letter_code
_entity_poly.pdbx_strand_id
1 'polypeptide(L)'
;MNVYSNDFEQGDLKGITGGILTTYNNSKVLGQYNNGGFELSLTDLPKHDLVEVTFDLYIHDSWDGNQNNDNIDGPDIWKLILDGKEYINTTFSNNTCGVGMNCSPQSYPNDYPNFNNNPKTGAFKINLPTVCHTVGKTTLYRIKKRISHSKSSILIKCMDKLVQTNTNDPLCDESWSIDNINVKAIGL
;
A
#
# COMPACT_ATOMS: atom_id res chain seq x y z
N MET A 1 -22.86 -7.29 -0.12
CA MET A 1 -23.09 -6.45 -1.31
C MET A 1 -21.79 -5.75 -1.69
N ASN A 2 -21.46 -5.69 -2.98
CA ASN A 2 -20.37 -4.86 -3.48
C ASN A 2 -20.82 -3.39 -3.50
N VAL A 3 -20.09 -2.51 -2.82
CA VAL A 3 -20.47 -1.08 -2.69
C VAL A 3 -19.53 -0.15 -3.44
N TYR A 4 -18.33 -0.61 -3.77
CA TYR A 4 -17.37 0.12 -4.60
C TYR A 4 -16.45 -0.85 -5.32
N SER A 5 -16.10 -0.54 -6.57
CA SER A 5 -15.06 -1.24 -7.32
C SER A 5 -14.44 -0.28 -8.31
N ASN A 6 -13.11 -0.31 -8.44
CA ASN A 6 -12.40 0.49 -9.42
C ASN A 6 -11.10 -0.21 -9.83
N ASP A 7 -10.92 -0.42 -11.13
CA ASP A 7 -9.69 -0.92 -11.78
C ASP A 7 -8.91 0.22 -12.45
N PHE A 8 -9.39 1.47 -12.30
CA PHE A 8 -8.79 2.71 -12.79
C PHE A 8 -8.64 2.84 -14.31
N GLU A 9 -9.02 1.84 -15.10
CA GLU A 9 -8.84 1.84 -16.55
C GLU A 9 -9.67 2.93 -17.25
N GLN A 10 -10.84 3.23 -16.68
CA GLN A 10 -11.71 4.32 -17.14
C GLN A 10 -11.27 5.71 -16.66
N GLY A 11 -10.25 5.78 -15.80
CA GLY A 11 -9.77 7.03 -15.21
C GLY A 11 -10.73 7.68 -14.21
N ASP A 12 -11.65 6.91 -13.63
CA ASP A 12 -12.61 7.39 -12.65
C ASP A 12 -11.93 7.53 -11.27
N LEU A 13 -12.04 8.71 -10.67
CA LEU A 13 -11.57 9.02 -9.32
C LEU A 13 -12.76 9.38 -8.39
N LYS A 14 -13.97 8.97 -8.73
CA LYS A 14 -15.16 9.25 -7.92
C LYS A 14 -15.00 8.75 -6.49
N GLY A 15 -15.24 9.67 -5.55
CA GLY A 15 -15.09 9.43 -4.11
C GLY A 15 -13.65 9.42 -3.62
N ILE A 16 -12.66 9.59 -4.51
CA ILE A 16 -11.24 9.59 -4.17
C ILE A 16 -10.72 11.03 -4.11
N THR A 17 -10.21 11.43 -2.94
CA THR A 17 -9.46 12.67 -2.73
C THR A 17 -7.96 12.35 -2.72
N GLY A 18 -7.15 13.19 -3.36
CA GLY A 18 -5.70 12.96 -3.49
C GLY A 18 -5.33 11.91 -4.54
N GLY A 19 -6.29 11.46 -5.35
CA GLY A 19 -6.06 10.45 -6.38
C GLY A 19 -5.16 10.95 -7.51
N ILE A 20 -4.10 10.20 -7.81
CA ILE A 20 -3.21 10.42 -8.95
C ILE A 20 -3.30 9.18 -9.83
N LEU A 21 -3.49 9.34 -11.14
CA LEU A 21 -3.50 8.22 -12.08
C LEU A 21 -2.20 8.20 -12.87
N THR A 22 -1.51 7.07 -12.82
CA THR A 22 -0.33 6.80 -13.64
C THR A 22 -0.50 5.47 -14.38
N THR A 23 0.48 5.13 -15.21
CA THR A 23 0.53 3.84 -15.89
C THR A 23 1.69 3.03 -15.33
N TYR A 24 1.40 1.80 -14.93
CA TYR A 24 2.40 0.84 -14.49
C TYR A 24 2.13 -0.50 -15.16
N ASN A 25 3.17 -1.09 -15.76
CA ASN A 25 3.11 -2.41 -16.39
C ASN A 25 1.92 -2.60 -17.36
N ASN A 26 1.65 -1.57 -18.18
CA ASN A 26 0.56 -1.50 -19.17
C ASN A 26 -0.87 -1.43 -18.60
N SER A 27 -1.04 -1.12 -17.31
CA SER A 27 -2.34 -0.84 -16.68
C SER A 27 -2.35 0.56 -16.06
N LYS A 28 -3.52 1.15 -15.87
CA LYS A 28 -3.65 2.34 -15.03
C LYS A 28 -3.66 1.94 -13.57
N VAL A 29 -2.96 2.72 -12.74
CA VAL A 29 -2.89 2.51 -11.30
C VAL A 29 -3.15 3.82 -10.56
N LEU A 30 -3.65 3.73 -9.34
CA LEU A 30 -3.83 4.85 -8.44
C LEU A 30 -2.55 5.07 -7.63
N GLY A 31 -1.85 6.15 -7.93
CA GLY A 31 -0.50 6.46 -7.52
C GLY A 31 0.28 7.01 -8.71
N GLN A 32 1.59 7.20 -8.60
CA GLN A 32 2.44 6.80 -7.49
C GLN A 32 2.42 7.81 -6.34
N TYR A 33 2.69 7.32 -5.13
CA TYR A 33 2.79 8.13 -3.93
C TYR A 33 4.14 7.91 -3.24
N ASN A 34 4.70 9.01 -2.74
CA ASN A 34 5.80 9.09 -1.77
C ASN A 34 5.47 10.23 -0.82
N ASN A 35 5.44 9.98 0.50
CA ASN A 35 4.94 10.88 1.53
C ASN A 35 3.55 11.44 1.22
N GLY A 36 2.66 10.54 0.78
CA GLY A 36 1.32 10.92 0.34
C GLY A 36 0.36 9.75 0.39
N GLY A 37 -0.69 9.85 -0.41
CA GLY A 37 -1.71 8.83 -0.51
C GLY A 37 -3.04 9.41 -0.92
N PHE A 38 -4.10 8.66 -0.65
CA PHE A 38 -5.45 9.02 -1.04
C PHE A 38 -6.48 8.65 0.03
N GLU A 39 -7.65 9.24 -0.08
CA GLU A 39 -8.81 8.95 0.76
C GLU A 39 -10.00 8.60 -0.13
N LEU A 40 -10.61 7.43 0.09
CA LEU A 40 -11.85 6.98 -0.53
C LEU A 40 -13.01 7.19 0.45
N SER A 41 -13.92 8.09 0.10
CA SER A 41 -15.15 8.38 0.84
C SER A 41 -16.34 7.67 0.20
N LEU A 42 -16.99 6.77 0.95
CA LEU A 42 -18.23 6.13 0.52
C LEU A 42 -19.36 6.52 1.48
N THR A 43 -20.50 6.89 0.91
CA THR A 43 -21.74 7.20 1.63
C THR A 43 -22.84 6.23 1.23
N ASP A 44 -23.97 6.30 1.94
CA ASP A 44 -25.19 5.54 1.63
C ASP A 44 -24.95 4.01 1.56
N LEU A 45 -24.06 3.52 2.41
CA LEU A 45 -23.80 2.09 2.55
C LEU A 45 -25.08 1.38 3.03
N PRO A 46 -25.39 0.19 2.49
CA PRO A 46 -26.51 -0.62 2.96
C PRO A 46 -26.32 -1.01 4.43
N LYS A 47 -27.36 -1.53 5.09
CA LYS A 47 -27.19 -2.17 6.40
C LYS A 47 -26.21 -3.35 6.29
N HIS A 48 -25.24 -3.39 7.20
CA HIS A 48 -24.20 -4.42 7.28
C HIS A 48 -23.57 -4.44 8.69
N ASP A 49 -22.77 -5.47 8.95
CA ASP A 49 -22.04 -5.67 10.21
C ASP A 49 -20.52 -5.69 10.00
N LEU A 50 -20.08 -5.95 8.77
CA LEU A 50 -18.68 -5.96 8.37
C LEU A 50 -18.47 -5.21 7.05
N VAL A 51 -17.30 -4.60 6.91
CA VAL A 51 -16.76 -4.17 5.62
C VAL A 51 -15.54 -5.02 5.27
N GLU A 52 -15.45 -5.45 4.02
CA GLU A 52 -14.27 -6.08 3.44
C GLU A 52 -13.67 -5.13 2.40
N VAL A 53 -12.39 -4.77 2.58
CA VAL A 53 -11.61 -3.97 1.64
C VAL A 53 -10.53 -4.86 1.02
N THR A 54 -10.45 -4.87 -0.30
CA THR A 54 -9.39 -5.56 -1.05
C THR A 54 -8.81 -4.68 -2.13
N PHE A 55 -7.51 -4.82 -2.41
CA PHE A 55 -6.82 -4.17 -3.52
C PHE A 55 -5.47 -4.85 -3.76
N ASP A 56 -4.92 -4.63 -4.95
CA ASP A 56 -3.53 -4.91 -5.28
C ASP A 56 -2.67 -3.72 -4.84
N LEU A 57 -1.63 -3.96 -4.05
CA LEU A 57 -0.67 -2.96 -3.58
C LEU A 57 0.68 -3.23 -4.24
N TYR A 58 1.15 -2.28 -5.05
CA TYR A 58 2.47 -2.30 -5.64
C TYR A 58 3.42 -1.46 -4.78
N ILE A 59 4.48 -2.10 -4.31
CA ILE A 59 5.60 -1.48 -3.61
C ILE A 59 6.75 -1.38 -4.62
N HIS A 60 7.02 -0.16 -5.10
CA HIS A 60 7.94 0.08 -6.20
C HIS A 60 9.35 0.32 -5.69
N ASP A 61 10.32 -0.20 -6.42
CA ASP A 61 11.71 0.25 -6.34
C ASP A 61 12.34 0.04 -4.94
N SER A 62 13.00 1.02 -4.31
CA SER A 62 14.05 0.79 -3.29
C SER A 62 13.64 0.39 -1.88
N TRP A 63 12.35 0.25 -1.54
CA TRP A 63 11.88 0.11 -0.15
C TRP A 63 12.79 -0.77 0.74
N ASP A 64 13.28 -0.20 1.84
CA ASP A 64 14.26 -0.73 2.79
C ASP A 64 13.67 -1.30 4.08
N GLY A 65 12.36 -1.14 4.30
CA GLY A 65 11.63 -1.84 5.34
C GLY A 65 11.83 -1.26 6.72
N ASN A 66 12.37 -2.04 7.65
CA ASN A 66 12.57 -1.62 9.04
C ASN A 66 13.85 -0.80 9.25
N GLN A 67 14.65 -0.55 8.19
CA GLN A 67 15.84 0.27 8.35
C GLN A 67 15.47 1.65 8.89
N ASN A 68 16.35 2.18 9.71
CA ASN A 68 16.25 3.55 10.20
C ASN A 68 17.67 4.06 10.38
N ASN A 69 18.28 4.45 9.26
CA ASN A 69 19.65 4.94 9.21
C ASN A 69 19.70 6.40 9.70
N ASP A 70 19.40 6.64 10.97
CA ASP A 70 19.30 7.98 11.57
C ASP A 70 18.29 8.91 10.85
N ASN A 71 17.14 8.36 10.43
CA ASN A 71 16.14 9.02 9.59
C ASN A 71 16.66 9.52 8.22
N ILE A 72 17.74 8.91 7.71
CA ILE A 72 18.18 9.14 6.34
C ILE A 72 17.35 8.30 5.38
N ASP A 73 17.23 7.00 5.70
CA ASP A 73 16.60 5.95 4.90
C ASP A 73 15.75 5.05 5.80
N GLY A 74 14.44 5.08 5.60
CA GLY A 74 13.45 4.36 6.38
C GLY A 74 13.18 4.88 7.81
N PRO A 75 12.24 4.24 8.53
CA PRO A 75 11.52 3.04 8.12
C PRO A 75 10.42 3.31 7.09
N ASP A 76 10.25 2.40 6.14
CA ASP A 76 9.35 2.60 5.01
C ASP A 76 7.95 2.12 5.32
N ILE A 77 7.25 2.97 6.06
CA ILE A 77 5.96 2.65 6.63
C ILE A 77 4.85 2.88 5.61
N TRP A 78 3.95 1.91 5.53
CA TRP A 78 2.67 2.01 4.80
C TRP A 78 1.49 1.73 5.75
N LYS A 79 0.40 2.46 5.57
CA LYS A 79 -0.77 2.44 6.45
C LYS A 79 -2.09 2.29 5.69
N LEU A 80 -2.98 1.48 6.28
CA LEU A 80 -4.40 1.44 5.97
C LEU A 80 -5.19 1.92 7.17
N ILE A 81 -6.00 2.97 6.98
CA ILE A 81 -6.76 3.62 8.03
C ILE A 81 -8.23 3.65 7.61
N LEU A 82 -9.15 3.20 8.46
CA LEU A 82 -10.58 3.27 8.21
C LEU A 82 -11.24 4.02 9.37
N ASP A 83 -12.00 5.07 9.06
CA ASP A 83 -12.66 5.94 10.05
C ASP A 83 -11.70 6.47 11.14
N GLY A 84 -10.45 6.78 10.74
CA GLY A 84 -9.41 7.27 11.65
C GLY A 84 -8.72 6.19 12.49
N LYS A 85 -9.09 4.91 12.36
CA LYS A 85 -8.43 3.79 13.03
C LYS A 85 -7.46 3.08 12.08
N GLU A 86 -6.22 2.86 12.53
CA GLU A 86 -5.22 2.10 11.79
C GLU A 86 -5.54 0.59 11.83
N TYR A 87 -5.56 -0.06 10.66
CA TYR A 87 -5.77 -1.51 10.48
C TYR A 87 -4.57 -2.23 9.86
N ILE A 88 -3.67 -1.46 9.25
CA ILE A 88 -2.32 -1.87 8.85
C ILE A 88 -1.41 -0.71 9.21
N ASN A 89 -0.33 -0.99 9.92
CA ASN A 89 0.79 -0.07 10.11
C ASN A 89 2.08 -0.88 10.04
N THR A 90 2.66 -0.99 8.85
CA THR A 90 3.70 -1.97 8.55
C THR A 90 4.78 -1.36 7.68
N THR A 91 5.85 -2.10 7.44
CA THR A 91 6.90 -1.74 6.48
C THR A 91 7.04 -2.82 5.42
N PHE A 92 7.59 -2.45 4.27
CA PHE A 92 7.89 -3.36 3.17
C PHE A 92 9.36 -3.25 2.77
N SER A 93 9.95 -4.35 2.31
CA SER A 93 11.34 -4.36 1.84
C SER A 93 11.45 -5.07 0.49
N ASN A 94 11.99 -4.36 -0.50
CA ASN A 94 12.30 -4.85 -1.83
C ASN A 94 13.75 -5.34 -1.96
N ASN A 95 14.52 -5.33 -0.88
CA ASN A 95 15.88 -5.87 -0.83
C ASN A 95 15.96 -7.33 -1.29
N THR A 96 17.08 -7.70 -1.91
CA THR A 96 17.38 -9.10 -2.20
C THR A 96 17.81 -9.81 -0.93
N CYS A 97 17.25 -10.98 -0.64
CA CYS A 97 17.64 -11.76 0.52
C CYS A 97 17.91 -13.22 0.17
N GLY A 98 19.18 -13.58 0.17
CA GLY A 98 19.66 -14.94 -0.05
C GLY A 98 20.10 -15.62 1.25
N VAL A 99 20.30 -16.93 1.19
CA VAL A 99 20.83 -17.71 2.32
C VAL A 99 22.20 -17.14 2.74
N GLY A 100 22.33 -16.78 4.02
CA GLY A 100 23.56 -16.24 4.59
C GLY A 100 23.78 -14.74 4.36
N MET A 101 22.83 -14.03 3.76
CA MET A 101 22.89 -12.57 3.63
C MET A 101 22.24 -11.88 4.83
N ASN A 102 22.82 -10.76 5.26
CA ASN A 102 22.15 -9.83 6.15
C ASN A 102 21.30 -8.88 5.30
N CYS A 103 19.99 -8.94 5.46
CA CYS A 103 19.04 -8.20 4.63
C CYS A 103 18.19 -7.29 5.52
N SER A 104 17.88 -6.10 5.01
CA SER A 104 16.95 -5.16 5.62
C SER A 104 15.58 -5.82 5.84
N PRO A 105 15.16 -6.12 7.08
CA PRO A 105 13.93 -6.84 7.31
C PRO A 105 12.72 -5.94 7.06
N GLN A 106 11.54 -6.53 6.91
CA GLN A 106 10.26 -5.82 6.88
C GLN A 106 9.34 -6.30 7.99
N SER A 107 8.35 -5.49 8.36
CA SER A 107 7.34 -5.88 9.34
C SER A 107 6.20 -6.68 8.71
N TYR A 108 5.81 -6.40 7.45
CA TYR A 108 4.67 -7.07 6.82
C TYR A 108 4.89 -8.60 6.79
N PRO A 109 3.89 -9.41 7.18
CA PRO A 109 2.46 -9.10 7.36
C PRO A 109 2.03 -8.58 8.75
N ASN A 110 2.98 -8.35 9.66
CA ASN A 110 2.72 -7.84 11.00
C ASN A 110 2.92 -6.32 11.08
N ASP A 111 2.53 -5.72 12.20
CA ASP A 111 2.67 -4.28 12.42
C ASP A 111 4.08 -3.92 12.89
N TYR A 112 4.64 -2.83 12.37
CA TYR A 112 5.90 -2.22 12.82
C TYR A 112 5.76 -1.69 14.27
N PRO A 113 6.80 -1.73 15.15
CA PRO A 113 8.22 -1.97 14.89
C PRO A 113 8.77 -3.37 15.23
N ASN A 114 7.96 -4.25 15.84
CA ASN A 114 8.51 -5.38 16.59
C ASN A 114 8.68 -6.67 15.77
N PHE A 115 8.55 -6.61 14.44
CA PHE A 115 8.59 -7.79 13.57
C PHE A 115 9.64 -7.62 12.48
N ASN A 116 10.49 -8.63 12.34
CA ASN A 116 11.59 -8.65 11.38
C ASN A 116 11.46 -9.87 10.48
N ASN A 117 10.61 -9.76 9.47
CA ASN A 117 10.44 -10.77 8.43
C ASN A 117 11.44 -10.54 7.29
N ASN A 118 11.78 -11.59 6.54
CA ASN A 118 12.62 -11.45 5.35
C ASN A 118 11.96 -10.49 4.33
N PRO A 119 12.75 -9.75 3.52
CA PRO A 119 12.22 -8.96 2.41
C PRO A 119 11.23 -9.75 1.55
N LYS A 120 10.19 -9.07 1.08
CA LYS A 120 9.12 -9.62 0.22
C LYS A 120 8.28 -10.72 0.88
N THR A 121 8.37 -10.93 2.20
CA THR A 121 7.49 -11.87 2.92
C THR A 121 6.02 -11.50 2.69
N GLY A 122 5.19 -12.49 2.35
CA GLY A 122 3.77 -12.29 2.07
C GLY A 122 3.45 -11.67 0.71
N ALA A 123 4.44 -11.45 -0.15
CA ALA A 123 4.22 -10.98 -1.51
C ALA A 123 3.42 -11.98 -2.35
N PHE A 124 2.51 -11.46 -3.18
CA PHE A 124 1.81 -12.25 -4.18
C PHE A 124 2.67 -12.48 -5.43
N LYS A 125 3.40 -11.45 -5.87
CA LYS A 125 4.35 -11.54 -6.97
C LYS A 125 5.56 -10.64 -6.71
N ILE A 126 6.74 -11.16 -6.96
CA ILE A 126 8.01 -10.46 -6.79
C ILE A 126 8.66 -10.21 -8.15
N ASN A 127 9.67 -9.35 -8.18
CA ASN A 127 10.51 -9.10 -9.35
C ASN A 127 9.75 -8.54 -10.56
N LEU A 128 8.73 -7.73 -10.32
CA LEU A 128 8.05 -6.97 -11.37
C LEU A 128 8.95 -5.84 -11.90
N PRO A 129 8.66 -5.27 -13.08
CA PRO A 129 9.42 -4.14 -13.60
C PRO A 129 9.54 -3.01 -12.59
N THR A 130 10.67 -2.31 -12.59
CA THR A 130 10.81 -1.07 -11.84
C THR A 130 9.94 0.02 -12.45
N VAL A 131 9.69 1.09 -11.71
CA VAL A 131 9.01 2.25 -12.27
C VAL A 131 10.02 3.17 -12.95
N CYS A 132 11.00 3.65 -12.18
CA CYS A 132 12.02 4.55 -12.71
C CYS A 132 13.38 4.40 -12.02
N HIS A 133 13.45 3.79 -10.83
CA HIS A 133 14.75 3.40 -10.29
C HIS A 133 15.31 2.17 -11.00
N THR A 134 16.62 1.98 -10.89
CA THR A 134 17.30 0.77 -11.40
C THR A 134 17.53 -0.29 -10.32
N VAL A 135 17.24 0.04 -9.05
CA VAL A 135 17.45 -0.81 -7.88
C VAL A 135 16.13 -1.01 -7.15
N GLY A 136 15.96 -2.19 -6.55
CA GLY A 136 14.68 -2.60 -5.99
C GLY A 136 13.70 -2.90 -7.11
N LYS A 137 13.24 -4.15 -7.23
CA LYS A 137 12.18 -4.47 -8.20
C LYS A 137 10.84 -4.24 -7.54
N THR A 138 9.80 -3.93 -8.32
CA THR A 138 8.46 -3.82 -7.74
C THR A 138 7.99 -5.18 -7.19
N THR A 139 7.34 -5.13 -6.04
CA THR A 139 6.66 -6.27 -5.41
C THR A 139 5.17 -5.99 -5.27
N LEU A 140 4.34 -6.96 -5.62
CA LEU A 140 2.89 -6.90 -5.53
C LEU A 140 2.39 -7.70 -4.33
N TYR A 141 1.54 -7.07 -3.53
CA TYR A 141 0.82 -7.66 -2.40
C TYR A 141 -0.69 -7.59 -2.64
N ARG A 142 -1.42 -8.62 -2.22
CA ARG A 142 -2.89 -8.62 -2.24
C ARG A 142 -3.42 -8.31 -0.86
N ILE A 143 -3.88 -7.08 -0.67
CA ILE A 143 -4.43 -6.67 0.61
C ILE A 143 -5.88 -7.13 0.71
N LYS A 144 -6.22 -7.72 1.86
CA LYS A 144 -7.57 -8.09 2.24
C LYS A 144 -7.76 -7.85 3.73
N LYS A 145 -8.66 -6.94 4.09
CA LYS A 145 -9.03 -6.69 5.48
C LYS A 145 -10.55 -6.73 5.63
N ARG A 146 -11.00 -7.51 6.61
CA ARG A 146 -12.41 -7.58 7.02
C ARG A 146 -12.53 -7.00 8.42
N ILE A 147 -13.44 -6.06 8.57
CA ILE A 147 -13.49 -5.16 9.72
C ILE A 147 -14.93 -5.04 10.19
N SER A 148 -15.17 -5.06 11.50
CA SER A 148 -16.47 -4.73 12.07
C SER A 148 -16.83 -3.28 11.83
N HIS A 149 -17.94 -3.06 11.16
CA HIS A 149 -18.39 -1.74 10.73
C HIS A 149 -19.89 -1.78 10.43
N SER A 150 -20.63 -0.72 10.79
CA SER A 150 -22.08 -0.65 10.61
C SER A 150 -22.62 0.73 10.28
N LYS A 151 -21.76 1.75 10.15
CA LYS A 151 -22.19 3.11 9.77
C LYS A 151 -22.60 3.13 8.29
N SER A 152 -23.46 4.08 7.93
CA SER A 152 -23.87 4.29 6.54
C SER A 152 -22.81 4.99 5.67
N SER A 153 -21.67 5.37 6.25
CA SER A 153 -20.53 5.93 5.51
C SER A 153 -19.24 5.34 6.05
N ILE A 154 -18.20 5.33 5.22
CA ILE A 154 -16.84 4.93 5.61
C ILE A 154 -15.82 5.80 4.88
N LEU A 155 -14.77 6.20 5.60
CA LEU A 155 -13.59 6.84 5.03
C LEU A 155 -12.42 5.87 5.08
N ILE A 156 -11.90 5.49 3.92
CA ILE A 156 -10.73 4.61 3.78
C ILE A 156 -9.55 5.46 3.33
N LYS A 157 -8.45 5.45 4.09
CA LYS A 157 -7.23 6.17 3.78
C LYS A 157 -6.08 5.19 3.63
N CYS A 158 -5.35 5.32 2.53
CA CYS A 158 -4.08 4.65 2.29
C CYS A 158 -3.00 5.72 2.23
N MET A 159 -1.93 5.55 3.00
CA MET A 159 -0.82 6.51 3.01
C MET A 159 0.49 5.83 3.38
N ASP A 160 1.60 6.48 3.06
CA ASP A 160 2.92 6.10 3.54
C ASP A 160 3.50 7.13 4.52
N LYS A 161 4.66 6.78 5.08
CA LYS A 161 5.58 7.67 5.79
C LYS A 161 7.02 7.34 5.39
N LEU A 162 7.30 7.39 4.09
CA LEU A 162 8.64 7.11 3.56
C LEU A 162 9.65 8.17 4.00
N VAL A 163 10.90 7.76 4.19
CA VAL A 163 11.98 8.68 4.61
C VAL A 163 13.21 8.37 3.76
N GLN A 164 13.61 9.31 2.90
CA GLN A 164 14.77 9.18 2.00
C GLN A 164 15.38 10.56 1.72
N THR A 165 16.26 11.03 2.62
CA THR A 165 16.88 12.37 2.52
C THR A 165 18.18 12.36 1.70
N ASN A 166 18.61 11.19 1.28
CA ASN A 166 19.81 10.88 0.50
C ASN A 166 19.58 10.89 -1.02
N THR A 167 18.36 11.07 -1.50
CA THR A 167 18.01 11.10 -2.94
C THR A 167 17.50 12.47 -3.38
N ASN A 168 17.79 12.84 -4.63
CA ASN A 168 17.23 14.04 -5.27
C ASN A 168 15.87 13.79 -5.92
N ASP A 169 15.45 12.53 -6.05
CA ASP A 169 14.14 12.15 -6.60
C ASP A 169 13.49 11.06 -5.73
N PRO A 170 12.86 11.46 -4.60
CA PRO A 170 12.21 10.52 -3.69
C PRO A 170 11.09 9.71 -4.34
N LEU A 171 10.36 10.30 -5.29
CA LEU A 171 9.25 9.57 -5.94
C LEU A 171 9.77 8.42 -6.80
N CYS A 172 10.93 8.61 -7.44
CA CYS A 172 11.54 7.54 -8.20
C CYS A 172 12.30 6.54 -7.36
N ASP A 173 12.89 6.94 -6.25
CA ASP A 173 13.64 6.04 -5.38
C ASP A 173 12.69 5.04 -4.68
N GLU A 174 11.65 5.54 -4.02
CA GLU A 174 10.64 4.69 -3.40
C GLU A 174 9.23 5.24 -3.59
N SER A 175 8.34 4.41 -4.14
CA SER A 175 6.94 4.79 -4.22
C SER A 175 6.01 3.59 -4.15
N TRP A 176 4.72 3.86 -4.11
CA TRP A 176 3.71 2.84 -4.15
C TRP A 176 2.50 3.29 -4.96
N SER A 177 1.76 2.30 -5.47
CA SER A 177 0.48 2.51 -6.12
C SER A 177 -0.46 1.35 -5.78
N ILE A 178 -1.75 1.54 -6.05
CA ILE A 178 -2.72 0.46 -5.93
C ILE A 178 -3.50 0.27 -7.22
N ASP A 179 -4.10 -0.92 -7.33
CA ASP A 179 -5.02 -1.27 -8.39
C ASP A 179 -6.13 -2.19 -7.85
N ASN A 180 -7.19 -2.40 -8.63
CA ASN A 180 -8.26 -3.37 -8.38
C ASN A 180 -8.90 -3.21 -6.98
N ILE A 181 -9.16 -1.97 -6.57
CA ILE A 181 -9.78 -1.70 -5.27
C ILE A 181 -11.24 -2.11 -5.28
N ASN A 182 -11.64 -2.84 -4.24
CA ASN A 182 -12.99 -3.33 -4.05
C ASN A 182 -13.41 -3.22 -2.58
N VAL A 183 -14.64 -2.77 -2.35
CA VAL A 183 -15.22 -2.64 -1.02
C VAL A 183 -16.57 -3.35 -0.98
N LYS A 184 -16.75 -4.24 -0.01
CA LYS A 184 -17.99 -4.98 0.22
C LYS A 184 -18.55 -4.69 1.61
N ALA A 185 -19.85 -4.41 1.67
CA ALA A 185 -20.63 -4.39 2.90
C ALA A 185 -21.27 -5.77 3.11
N ILE A 186 -21.09 -6.37 4.27
CA ILE A 186 -21.48 -7.76 4.57
C ILE A 186 -22.36 -7.76 5.84
N GLY A 187 -23.60 -8.25 5.72
CA GLY A 187 -24.46 -8.57 6.86
C GLY A 187 -24.17 -9.98 7.38
N LEU A 188 -24.36 -10.18 8.68
CA LEU A 188 -24.30 -11.48 9.34
C LEU A 188 -25.67 -12.18 9.38
#